data_AF-A0A4P5SEC6-F1
#
_entry.id   AF-A0A4P5SEC6-F1
#
_cell.length_a   1.000
_cell.length_b   1.000
_cell.length_c   1.000
_cell.angle_alpha   90.00
_cell.angle_beta   90.00
_cell.angle_gamma   90.00
#
_symmetry.space_group_name_H-M   'P 1'
#
loop_
_entity.id
_entity.type
_entity.pdbx_description
1 polymer ?
#
loop_
_entity_poly.entity_id
_entity_poly.type
_entity_poly.pdbx_seq_one_letter_code
_entity_poly.pdbx_strand_id
1 'polypeptide(L)'
;MARPAVIAGNHKYSGTDAHRTLLSMGSLWQHHLHDVKRDPHCVKSVGEELAQQLESLINERNPETQIDEKLKALGESAAAKIDEIDPEVLSKWLINLWPTFAKIHKSDAQNLSTQSIGKVVGIQISANSVPKTSISHGVVNYEGLDGDRQMARTHHGRPWQALCIWSDEVINQHASAGHPIARGSAGENITISQIDWSKVRPGATLEFGSVRAQITGYAIPCKKNARWFSDGDYQRLSHELGAVSRVYCLVTQPGSVSVGDTAICR
;
A
#
# COMPACT_ATOMS: atom_id res chain seq x y z
N MET A 1 21.95 -14.15 -10.65
CA MET A 1 22.32 -12.72 -10.78
C MET A 1 21.07 -11.92 -10.48
N ALA A 2 21.14 -10.79 -9.77
CA ALA A 2 19.93 -10.01 -9.51
C ALA A 2 19.35 -9.49 -10.84
N ARG A 3 18.08 -9.83 -11.14
CA ARG A 3 17.35 -9.33 -12.32
C ARG A 3 17.48 -7.81 -12.47
N PRO A 4 17.68 -7.30 -13.70
CA PRO A 4 17.60 -5.87 -13.97
C PRO A 4 16.26 -5.24 -13.53
N ALA A 5 16.25 -3.92 -13.36
CA ALA A 5 15.03 -3.19 -13.07
C ALA A 5 14.03 -3.29 -14.24
N VAL A 6 12.74 -3.32 -13.90
CA VAL A 6 11.62 -3.34 -14.84
C VAL A 6 10.90 -2.00 -14.75
N ILE A 7 10.66 -1.36 -15.90
CA ILE A 7 9.87 -0.13 -15.99
C ILE A 7 8.43 -0.53 -16.30
N ALA A 8 7.50 -0.22 -15.41
CA ALA A 8 6.08 -0.50 -15.53
C ALA A 8 5.32 0.84 -15.59
N GLY A 9 5.06 1.33 -16.80
CA GLY A 9 4.52 2.68 -17.00
C GLY A 9 5.48 3.74 -16.45
N ASN A 10 5.02 4.50 -15.46
CA ASN A 10 5.83 5.53 -14.79
C ASN A 10 6.62 5.02 -13.59
N HIS A 11 6.47 3.74 -13.23
CA HIS A 11 7.04 3.17 -12.01
C HIS A 11 8.23 2.29 -12.33
N LYS A 12 9.34 2.52 -11.63
CA LYS A 12 10.53 1.67 -11.70
C LYS A 12 10.50 0.64 -10.58
N TYR A 13 10.46 -0.64 -10.95
CA TYR A 13 10.61 -1.75 -10.03
C TYR A 13 12.05 -2.27 -10.13
N SER A 14 12.79 -2.33 -9.02
CA SER A 14 14.00 -3.16 -8.99
C SER A 14 13.63 -4.64 -9.16
N GLY A 15 14.59 -5.51 -9.49
CA GLY A 15 14.36 -6.95 -9.51
C GLY A 15 13.78 -7.47 -8.18
N THR A 16 14.26 -6.94 -7.05
CA THR A 16 13.72 -7.25 -5.73
C THR A 16 12.29 -6.75 -5.54
N ASP A 17 11.95 -5.54 -6.02
CA ASP A 17 10.59 -4.99 -5.92
C ASP A 17 9.59 -5.83 -6.70
N ALA A 18 9.95 -6.23 -7.93
CA ALA A 18 9.11 -7.08 -8.77
C ALA A 18 8.91 -8.47 -8.13
N HIS A 19 10.01 -9.11 -7.67
CA HIS A 19 9.96 -10.40 -6.98
C HIS A 19 9.07 -10.34 -5.74
N ARG A 20 9.25 -9.32 -4.90
CA ARG A 20 8.45 -9.14 -3.67
C ARG A 20 7.01 -8.73 -3.96
N THR A 21 6.70 -8.19 -5.12
CA THR A 21 5.32 -7.92 -5.54
C THR A 21 4.62 -9.23 -5.90
N LEU A 22 5.27 -10.10 -6.69
CA LEU A 22 4.78 -11.44 -7.01
C LEU A 22 4.56 -12.28 -5.75
N LEU A 23 5.55 -12.31 -4.85
CA LEU A 23 5.46 -13.05 -3.60
C LEU A 23 4.33 -12.57 -2.67
N SER A 24 3.92 -11.30 -2.79
CA SER A 24 2.88 -10.71 -1.95
C SER A 24 1.46 -10.92 -2.48
N MET A 25 1.25 -11.62 -3.61
CA MET A 25 -0.08 -11.74 -4.24
C MET A 25 -1.18 -12.26 -3.30
N GLY A 26 -0.91 -13.31 -2.52
CA GLY A 26 -1.88 -13.81 -1.53
C GLY A 26 -2.22 -12.78 -0.45
N SER A 27 -1.22 -12.10 0.12
CA SER A 27 -1.45 -11.06 1.14
C SER A 27 -2.15 -9.82 0.59
N LEU A 28 -1.82 -9.40 -0.64
CA LEU A 28 -2.47 -8.27 -1.32
C LEU A 28 -3.93 -8.58 -1.58
N TRP A 29 -4.25 -9.80 -2.00
CA TRP A 29 -5.62 -10.28 -2.14
C TRP A 29 -6.41 -10.14 -0.84
N GLN A 30 -5.86 -10.65 0.28
CA GLN A 30 -6.52 -10.55 1.59
C GLN A 30 -6.74 -9.11 2.04
N HIS A 31 -5.76 -8.21 1.82
CA HIS A 31 -5.91 -6.79 2.17
C HIS A 31 -7.07 -6.10 1.45
N HIS A 32 -7.35 -6.48 0.19
CA HIS A 32 -8.45 -5.90 -0.58
C HIS A 32 -9.85 -6.38 -0.11
N LEU A 33 -9.90 -7.55 0.54
CA LEU A 33 -11.13 -8.16 1.06
C LEU A 33 -11.39 -7.86 2.55
N HIS A 34 -10.39 -7.36 3.27
CA HIS A 34 -10.48 -7.09 4.69
C HIS A 34 -11.55 -6.04 5.05
N ASP A 35 -12.33 -6.31 6.10
CA ASP A 35 -13.34 -5.43 6.73
C ASP A 35 -14.42 -4.85 5.81
N VAL A 36 -14.66 -5.50 4.67
CA VAL A 36 -15.65 -4.99 3.72
C VAL A 36 -16.41 -6.12 3.04
N LYS A 37 -17.73 -6.02 3.10
CA LYS A 37 -18.61 -6.85 2.28
C LYS A 37 -18.54 -6.40 0.82
N ARG A 38 -17.86 -7.19 -0.02
CA ARG A 38 -17.79 -6.99 -1.47
C ARG A 38 -18.87 -7.78 -2.19
N ASP A 39 -19.16 -7.38 -3.42
CA ASP A 39 -19.94 -8.22 -4.34
C ASP A 39 -19.19 -9.54 -4.60
N PRO A 40 -19.73 -10.70 -4.19
CA PRO A 40 -19.08 -11.99 -4.38
C PRO A 40 -18.81 -12.34 -5.85
N HIS A 41 -19.64 -11.86 -6.77
CA HIS A 41 -19.45 -12.10 -8.21
C HIS A 41 -18.24 -11.31 -8.72
N CYS A 42 -18.13 -10.05 -8.31
CA CYS A 42 -16.98 -9.21 -8.61
C CYS A 42 -15.68 -9.79 -8.02
N VAL A 43 -15.69 -10.19 -6.74
CA VAL A 43 -14.54 -10.84 -6.10
C VAL A 43 -14.13 -12.08 -6.87
N LYS A 44 -15.05 -12.98 -7.18
CA LYS A 44 -14.74 -14.20 -7.95
C LYS A 44 -14.11 -13.87 -9.31
N SER A 45 -14.74 -12.98 -10.09
CA SER A 45 -14.28 -12.62 -11.43
C SER A 45 -12.88 -11.98 -11.41
N VAL A 46 -12.62 -11.06 -10.49
CA VAL A 46 -11.31 -10.41 -10.38
C VAL A 46 -10.23 -11.39 -9.93
N GLY A 47 -10.57 -12.26 -8.98
CA GLY A 47 -9.67 -13.30 -8.54
C GLY A 47 -9.26 -14.24 -9.68
N GLU A 48 -10.23 -14.72 -10.46
CA GLU A 48 -9.99 -15.55 -11.65
C GLU A 48 -9.13 -14.82 -12.68
N GLU A 49 -9.37 -13.53 -12.92
CA GLU A 49 -8.56 -12.70 -13.81
C GLU A 49 -7.10 -12.61 -13.33
N LEU A 50 -6.87 -12.31 -12.04
CA LEU A 50 -5.52 -12.25 -11.45
C LEU A 50 -4.80 -13.61 -11.55
N ALA A 51 -5.51 -14.70 -11.29
CA ALA A 51 -4.96 -16.04 -11.41
C ALA A 51 -4.57 -16.35 -12.86
N GLN A 52 -5.43 -16.04 -13.83
CA GLN A 52 -5.14 -16.22 -15.25
C GLN A 52 -3.93 -15.39 -15.71
N GLN A 53 -3.80 -14.14 -15.22
CA GLN A 53 -2.64 -13.30 -15.50
C GLN A 53 -1.34 -13.93 -14.98
N LEU A 54 -1.34 -14.47 -13.76
CA LEU A 54 -0.17 -15.15 -13.20
C LEU A 54 0.13 -16.47 -13.94
N GLU A 55 -0.89 -17.28 -14.24
CA GLU A 55 -0.73 -18.52 -15.03
C GLU A 55 -0.09 -18.23 -16.40
N SER A 56 -0.54 -17.16 -17.06
CA SER A 56 0.06 -16.70 -18.33
C SER A 56 1.47 -16.15 -18.17
N LEU A 57 1.80 -15.54 -17.02
CA LEU A 57 3.11 -14.95 -16.76
C LEU A 57 4.20 -16.02 -16.66
N ILE A 58 3.87 -17.18 -16.09
CA ILE A 58 4.80 -18.30 -15.88
C ILE A 58 4.57 -19.49 -16.84
N ASN A 59 3.53 -19.42 -17.68
CA ASN A 59 3.09 -20.52 -18.54
C ASN A 59 2.78 -21.82 -17.77
N GLU A 60 2.09 -21.71 -16.62
CA GLU A 60 1.71 -22.85 -15.79
C GLU A 60 0.27 -22.72 -15.32
N ARG A 61 -0.41 -23.85 -15.15
CA ARG A 61 -1.74 -23.92 -14.53
C ARG A 61 -1.61 -24.27 -13.06
N ASN A 62 -2.50 -23.74 -12.24
CA ASN A 62 -2.62 -24.17 -10.85
C ASN A 62 -4.02 -24.77 -10.60
N PRO A 63 -4.10 -26.03 -10.11
CA PRO A 63 -5.37 -26.73 -9.91
C PRO A 63 -6.14 -26.29 -8.66
N GLU A 64 -5.56 -25.44 -7.81
CA GLU A 64 -6.21 -24.93 -6.61
C GLU A 64 -7.55 -24.27 -6.94
N THR A 65 -8.54 -24.50 -6.08
CA THR A 65 -9.90 -24.02 -6.26
C THR A 65 -10.21 -22.83 -5.38
N GLN A 66 -9.55 -22.73 -4.22
CA GLN A 66 -9.65 -21.58 -3.34
C GLN A 66 -8.78 -20.45 -3.87
N ILE A 67 -9.39 -19.30 -4.17
CA ILE A 67 -8.74 -18.27 -4.96
C ILE A 67 -7.55 -17.62 -4.24
N ASP A 68 -7.63 -17.48 -2.93
CA ASP A 68 -6.58 -16.96 -2.07
C ASP A 68 -5.35 -17.86 -2.04
N GLU A 69 -5.53 -19.16 -1.83
CA GLU A 69 -4.44 -20.13 -1.91
C GLU A 69 -3.88 -20.25 -3.33
N LYS A 70 -4.75 -20.16 -4.36
CA LYS A 70 -4.33 -20.17 -5.77
C LYS A 70 -3.43 -18.98 -6.09
N LEU A 71 -3.83 -17.76 -5.71
CA LEU A 71 -3.06 -16.53 -5.96
C LEU A 71 -1.74 -16.52 -5.18
N LYS A 72 -1.73 -17.05 -3.96
CA LYS A 72 -0.52 -17.23 -3.16
C LYS A 72 0.45 -18.19 -3.86
N ALA A 73 0.01 -19.39 -4.21
CA ALA A 73 0.85 -20.40 -4.85
C ALA A 73 1.38 -19.94 -6.22
N LEU A 74 0.53 -19.33 -7.05
CA LEU A 74 0.96 -18.76 -8.33
C LEU A 74 1.95 -17.61 -8.16
N GLY A 75 1.73 -16.72 -7.18
CA GLY A 75 2.65 -15.63 -6.85
C GLY A 75 4.02 -16.13 -6.38
N GLU A 76 4.05 -17.17 -5.54
CA GLU A 76 5.27 -17.84 -5.10
C GLU A 76 6.02 -18.49 -6.26
N SER A 77 5.32 -19.21 -7.15
CA SER A 77 5.91 -19.82 -8.36
C SER A 77 6.50 -18.76 -9.29
N ALA A 78 5.76 -17.67 -9.54
CA ALA A 78 6.22 -16.57 -10.38
C ALA A 78 7.42 -15.82 -9.78
N ALA A 79 7.45 -15.63 -8.46
CA ALA A 79 8.59 -15.05 -7.79
C ALA A 79 9.84 -15.94 -7.93
N ALA A 80 9.69 -17.26 -7.78
CA ALA A 80 10.79 -18.22 -7.93
C ALA A 80 11.36 -18.25 -9.36
N LYS A 81 10.51 -18.01 -10.37
CA LYS A 81 10.86 -18.03 -11.80
C LYS A 81 11.10 -16.64 -12.38
N ILE A 82 11.23 -15.61 -11.56
CA ILE A 82 11.28 -14.23 -12.04
C ILE A 82 12.42 -13.97 -13.05
N ASP A 83 13.54 -14.67 -12.93
CA ASP A 83 14.67 -14.53 -13.86
C ASP A 83 14.38 -15.12 -15.26
N GLU A 84 13.40 -16.02 -15.37
CA GLU A 84 12.97 -16.66 -16.61
C GLU A 84 11.86 -15.86 -17.33
N ILE A 85 11.16 -14.98 -16.61
CA ILE A 85 10.05 -14.19 -17.15
C ILE A 85 10.58 -13.07 -18.06
N ASP A 86 10.04 -12.96 -19.27
CA ASP A 86 10.34 -11.87 -20.19
C ASP A 86 10.11 -10.47 -19.54
N PRO A 87 11.06 -9.52 -19.63
CA PRO A 87 10.92 -8.19 -19.05
C PRO A 87 9.71 -7.38 -19.52
N GLU A 88 9.32 -7.49 -20.79
CA GLU A 88 8.16 -6.78 -21.32
C GLU A 88 6.85 -7.41 -20.82
N VAL A 89 6.79 -8.73 -20.75
CA VAL A 89 5.63 -9.45 -20.18
C VAL A 89 5.46 -9.11 -18.70
N LEU A 90 6.56 -9.12 -17.93
CA LEU A 90 6.52 -8.73 -16.51
C LEU A 90 6.13 -7.25 -16.33
N SER A 91 6.63 -6.36 -17.18
CA SER A 91 6.24 -4.95 -17.18
C SER A 91 4.73 -4.79 -17.41
N LYS A 92 4.18 -5.46 -18.43
CA LYS A 92 2.74 -5.44 -18.73
C LYS A 92 1.91 -5.99 -17.56
N TRP A 93 2.37 -7.06 -16.92
CA TRP A 93 1.71 -7.61 -15.74
C TRP A 93 1.69 -6.59 -14.57
N LEU A 94 2.83 -5.97 -14.26
CA LEU A 94 2.93 -4.95 -13.22
C LEU A 94 2.05 -3.72 -13.47
N ILE A 95 1.90 -3.30 -14.74
CA ILE A 95 1.01 -2.20 -15.13
C ILE A 95 -0.47 -2.55 -14.85
N ASN A 96 -0.87 -3.79 -15.14
CA ASN A 96 -2.27 -4.21 -15.03
C ASN A 96 -2.71 -4.62 -13.62
N LEU A 97 -1.76 -4.91 -12.72
CA LEU A 97 -2.03 -5.39 -11.37
C LEU A 97 -3.02 -4.49 -10.61
N TRP A 98 -2.70 -3.20 -10.47
CA TRP A 98 -3.50 -2.27 -9.68
C TRP A 98 -4.85 -1.89 -10.32
N PRO A 99 -4.94 -1.69 -11.65
CA PRO A 99 -6.22 -1.60 -12.35
C PRO A 99 -7.11 -2.84 -12.17
N THR A 100 -6.54 -4.04 -12.16
CA THR A 100 -7.32 -5.27 -11.92
C THR A 100 -7.81 -5.32 -10.48
N PHE A 101 -6.96 -5.04 -9.49
CA PHE A 101 -7.40 -4.92 -8.09
C PHE A 101 -8.48 -3.85 -7.86
N ALA A 102 -8.42 -2.73 -8.59
CA ALA A 102 -9.43 -1.67 -8.51
C ALA A 102 -10.83 -2.14 -8.92
N LYS A 103 -10.93 -3.18 -9.77
CA LYS A 103 -12.23 -3.74 -10.21
C LYS A 103 -13.04 -4.29 -9.03
N ILE A 104 -12.38 -4.82 -7.98
CA ILE A 104 -13.03 -5.33 -6.75
C ILE A 104 -13.91 -4.27 -6.10
N HIS A 105 -13.56 -3.00 -6.27
CA HIS A 105 -14.17 -1.86 -5.59
C HIS A 105 -15.21 -1.12 -6.45
N LYS A 106 -15.51 -1.60 -7.66
CA LYS A 106 -16.44 -0.92 -8.59
C LYS A 106 -17.87 -0.80 -8.06
N SER A 107 -18.37 -1.78 -7.29
CA SER A 107 -19.71 -1.71 -6.68
C SER A 107 -19.79 -0.69 -5.55
N ASP A 108 -18.69 -0.50 -4.80
CA ASP A 108 -18.59 0.51 -3.74
C ASP A 108 -18.66 1.92 -4.33
N ALA A 109 -18.01 2.14 -5.48
CA ALA A 109 -18.00 3.42 -6.19
C ALA A 109 -19.40 3.88 -6.64
N GLN A 110 -20.36 2.96 -6.83
CA GLN A 110 -21.74 3.30 -7.17
C GLN A 110 -22.59 3.70 -5.95
N ASN A 111 -22.14 3.37 -4.72
CA ASN A 111 -22.81 3.75 -3.46
C ASN A 111 -22.05 4.85 -2.67
N LEU A 112 -20.84 5.23 -3.08
CA LEU A 112 -20.00 6.23 -2.42
C LEU A 112 -20.20 7.63 -3.02
N SER A 113 -21.33 8.26 -2.71
CA SER A 113 -21.51 9.70 -2.91
C SER A 113 -20.80 10.56 -1.84
N THR A 114 -20.09 9.97 -0.87
CA THR A 114 -19.51 10.74 0.24
C THR A 114 -17.99 10.66 0.24
N GLN A 115 -17.39 11.52 -0.59
CA GLN A 115 -16.00 11.94 -0.45
C GLN A 115 -15.72 12.21 1.04
N SER A 116 -14.61 11.69 1.56
CA SER A 116 -14.15 12.07 2.91
C SER A 116 -13.08 13.13 2.77
N ILE A 117 -13.28 14.25 3.46
CA ILE A 117 -12.40 15.41 3.39
C ILE A 117 -11.70 15.55 4.73
N GLY A 118 -10.38 15.66 4.69
CA GLY A 118 -9.53 15.94 5.84
C GLY A 118 -8.46 16.96 5.51
N LYS A 119 -7.40 16.97 6.31
CA LYS A 119 -6.29 17.93 6.20
C LYS A 119 -4.96 17.26 6.48
N VAL A 120 -3.94 17.58 5.69
CA VAL A 120 -2.56 17.18 5.98
C VAL A 120 -2.08 17.95 7.20
N VAL A 121 -1.79 17.24 8.29
CA VAL A 121 -1.30 17.81 9.55
C VAL A 121 0.14 17.42 9.86
N GLY A 122 0.72 16.54 9.06
CA GLY A 122 2.11 16.13 9.21
C GLY A 122 2.70 15.64 7.89
N ILE A 123 3.95 16.00 7.67
CA ILE A 123 4.79 15.45 6.61
C ILE A 123 6.09 15.01 7.28
N GLN A 124 6.46 13.75 7.14
CA GLN A 124 7.64 13.20 7.79
C GLN A 124 8.56 12.46 6.81
N ILE A 125 9.85 12.73 6.95
CA ILE A 125 10.91 12.11 6.15
C ILE A 125 11.99 11.51 7.06
N SER A 126 12.64 10.46 6.59
CA SER A 126 13.86 9.96 7.19
C SER A 126 14.74 9.26 6.18
N ALA A 127 16.04 9.40 6.36
CA ALA A 127 16.99 8.57 5.64
C ALA A 127 16.91 7.11 6.12
N ASN A 128 16.92 6.84 7.43
CA ASN A 128 17.19 5.47 7.91
C ASN A 128 16.50 5.06 9.23
N SER A 129 15.72 5.95 9.83
CA SER A 129 15.19 5.72 11.18
C SER A 129 13.76 6.20 11.36
N VAL A 130 13.03 5.49 12.20
CA VAL A 130 11.91 6.09 12.93
C VAL A 130 12.44 6.64 14.28
N PRO A 131 11.80 7.63 14.91
CA PRO A 131 10.71 8.42 14.34
C PRO A 131 11.26 9.28 13.19
N LYS A 132 10.43 9.47 12.16
CA LYS A 132 10.75 10.33 11.03
C LYS A 132 10.69 11.81 11.44
N THR A 133 11.47 12.65 10.77
CA THR A 133 11.57 14.08 11.06
C THR A 133 10.48 14.85 10.33
N SER A 134 9.80 15.75 11.04
CA SER A 134 8.75 16.59 10.46
C SER A 134 9.31 17.70 9.57
N ILE A 135 8.65 17.94 8.44
CA ILE A 135 8.88 19.06 7.53
C ILE A 135 7.56 19.77 7.23
N SER A 136 7.61 21.04 6.81
CA SER A 136 6.41 21.82 6.49
C SER A 136 5.91 21.65 5.06
N HIS A 137 6.78 21.21 4.16
CA HIS A 137 6.53 21.06 2.72
C HIS A 137 7.38 19.92 2.16
N GLY A 138 6.86 19.20 1.16
CA GLY A 138 7.58 18.12 0.50
C GLY A 138 7.16 17.91 -0.95
N VAL A 139 8.05 17.25 -1.71
CA VAL A 139 7.83 16.85 -3.11
C VAL A 139 7.66 15.34 -3.17
N VAL A 140 6.57 14.88 -3.75
CA VAL A 140 6.26 13.46 -3.95
C VAL A 140 6.51 13.09 -5.39
N ASN A 141 7.34 12.08 -5.59
CA ASN A 141 7.66 11.43 -6.87
C ASN A 141 7.02 10.04 -6.96
N TYR A 142 7.11 9.39 -8.13
CA TYR A 142 6.63 8.01 -8.30
C TYR A 142 7.28 6.99 -7.35
N GLU A 143 8.50 7.27 -6.87
CA GLU A 143 9.21 6.42 -5.91
C GLU A 143 8.92 6.76 -4.44
N GLY A 144 8.22 7.87 -4.16
CA GLY A 144 7.89 8.31 -2.80
C GLY A 144 8.19 9.78 -2.52
N LEU A 145 8.18 10.13 -1.24
CA LEU A 145 8.45 11.48 -0.75
C LEU A 145 9.96 11.79 -0.78
N ASP A 146 10.35 12.90 -1.39
CA ASP A 146 11.74 13.33 -1.45
C ASP A 146 12.32 13.55 -0.05
N GLY A 147 13.54 13.04 0.16
CA GLY A 147 14.19 13.01 1.47
C GLY A 147 13.81 11.80 2.33
N ASP A 148 12.80 11.02 1.96
CA ASP A 148 12.47 9.73 2.59
C ASP A 148 13.05 8.57 1.77
N ARG A 149 14.32 8.24 2.02
CA ARG A 149 15.04 7.24 1.22
C ARG A 149 15.44 6.04 2.08
N GLN A 150 14.61 5.00 2.12
CA GLN A 150 15.00 3.77 2.80
C GLN A 150 16.22 3.14 2.10
N MET A 151 17.40 3.19 2.72
CA MET A 151 18.62 2.57 2.17
C MET A 151 18.55 1.04 2.17
N ALA A 152 17.66 0.43 2.96
CA ALA A 152 17.39 -1.00 2.96
C ALA A 152 16.03 -1.31 2.32
N ARG A 153 15.96 -1.34 0.98
CA ARG A 153 14.75 -1.70 0.20
C ARG A 153 14.38 -3.19 0.24
N THR A 154 14.94 -3.98 1.17
CA THR A 154 14.71 -5.44 1.21
C THR A 154 13.25 -5.81 1.53
N HIS A 155 12.54 -4.97 2.30
CA HIS A 155 11.18 -5.26 2.80
C HIS A 155 10.14 -4.16 2.54
N HIS A 156 10.56 -2.96 2.14
CA HIS A 156 9.72 -1.76 1.97
C HIS A 156 10.19 -0.93 0.78
N GLY A 157 9.34 0.02 0.35
CA GLY A 157 9.70 0.98 -0.71
C GLY A 157 9.50 0.47 -2.13
N ARG A 158 8.72 -0.61 -2.30
CA ARG A 158 8.16 -0.99 -3.60
C ARG A 158 7.33 0.18 -4.14
N PRO A 159 7.17 0.35 -5.47
CA PRO A 159 6.38 1.47 -6.02
C PRO A 159 4.96 1.56 -5.44
N TRP A 160 4.32 0.44 -5.14
CA TRP A 160 2.99 0.42 -4.51
C TRP A 160 2.99 0.75 -3.02
N GLN A 161 4.15 0.94 -2.41
CA GLN A 161 4.40 1.39 -1.05
C GLN A 161 5.14 2.73 -1.01
N ALA A 162 5.12 3.49 -2.13
CA ALA A 162 5.85 4.74 -2.28
C ALA A 162 5.53 5.76 -1.18
N LEU A 163 4.29 5.76 -0.67
CA LEU A 163 3.90 6.54 0.49
C LEU A 163 3.27 5.66 1.56
N CYS A 164 3.55 5.99 2.82
CA CYS A 164 2.81 5.49 3.98
C CYS A 164 1.98 6.64 4.59
N ILE A 165 0.68 6.44 4.77
CA ILE A 165 -0.25 7.46 5.27
C ILE A 165 -0.87 6.98 6.59
N TRP A 166 -1.07 7.88 7.55
CA TRP A 166 -1.71 7.54 8.82
C TRP A 166 -2.64 8.63 9.36
N SER A 167 -3.59 8.23 10.23
CA SER A 167 -4.54 9.14 10.88
C SER A 167 -3.92 9.79 12.11
N ASP A 168 -4.13 11.10 12.22
CA ASP A 168 -3.76 11.86 13.41
C ASP A 168 -4.59 11.44 14.63
N GLU A 169 -5.88 11.18 14.44
CA GLU A 169 -6.80 10.73 15.48
C GLU A 169 -6.35 9.38 16.08
N VAL A 170 -5.93 8.44 15.24
CA VAL A 170 -5.41 7.14 15.71
C VAL A 170 -4.11 7.32 16.51
N ILE A 171 -3.19 8.16 16.04
CA ILE A 171 -1.96 8.50 16.77
C ILE A 171 -2.31 9.10 18.13
N ASN A 172 -3.19 10.10 18.15
CA ASN A 172 -3.57 10.82 19.37
C ASN A 172 -4.33 9.93 20.35
N GLN A 173 -5.13 8.97 19.88
CA GLN A 173 -5.79 8.00 20.74
C GLN A 173 -4.77 7.14 21.50
N HIS A 174 -3.76 6.62 20.81
CA HIS A 174 -2.70 5.85 21.48
C HIS A 174 -1.84 6.71 22.40
N ALA A 175 -1.49 7.93 21.99
CA ALA A 175 -0.73 8.86 22.81
C ALA A 175 -1.50 9.22 24.11
N SER A 176 -2.80 9.48 24.00
CA SER A 176 -3.67 9.77 25.14
C SER A 176 -3.85 8.57 26.08
N ALA A 177 -3.67 7.35 25.58
CA ALA A 177 -3.62 6.13 26.37
C ALA A 177 -2.26 5.90 27.08
N GLY A 178 -1.32 6.85 26.97
CA GLY A 178 -0.02 6.80 27.64
C GLY A 178 1.09 6.09 26.85
N HIS A 179 0.87 5.77 25.57
CA HIS A 179 1.90 5.18 24.73
C HIS A 179 2.83 6.27 24.15
N PRO A 180 4.15 6.04 24.08
CA PRO A 180 5.13 7.00 23.57
C PRO A 180 5.13 7.04 22.02
N ILE A 181 3.96 7.22 21.42
CA ILE A 181 3.75 7.29 19.98
C ILE A 181 3.35 8.70 19.56
N ALA A 182 3.93 9.16 18.45
CA ALA A 182 3.67 10.47 17.87
C ALA A 182 3.81 10.40 16.34
N ARG A 183 3.49 11.50 15.65
CA ARG A 183 3.74 11.62 14.21
C ARG A 183 5.19 11.28 13.84
N GLY A 184 5.38 10.54 12.76
CA GLY A 184 6.64 9.98 12.28
C GLY A 184 7.08 8.70 13.00
N SER A 185 6.44 8.29 14.10
CA SER A 185 6.88 7.12 14.89
C SER A 185 6.75 5.83 14.09
N ALA A 186 5.65 5.69 13.35
CA ALA A 186 5.23 4.43 12.79
C ALA A 186 5.61 4.30 11.30
N GLY A 187 6.52 5.15 10.81
CA GLY A 187 7.05 5.12 9.46
C GLY A 187 6.18 5.79 8.41
N GLU A 188 5.11 6.45 8.82
CA GLU A 188 4.25 7.26 7.96
C GLU A 188 4.98 8.49 7.39
N ASN A 189 4.68 8.81 6.14
CA ASN A 189 5.15 9.99 5.44
C ASN A 189 4.18 11.17 5.56
N ILE A 190 2.89 10.88 5.55
CA ILE A 190 1.82 11.88 5.59
C ILE A 190 0.88 11.52 6.72
N THR A 191 0.61 12.48 7.61
CA THR A 191 -0.42 12.37 8.64
C THR A 191 -1.63 13.21 8.22
N ILE A 192 -2.82 12.63 8.27
CA ILE A 192 -4.07 13.29 7.90
C ILE A 192 -4.99 13.32 9.13
N SER A 193 -5.62 14.48 9.36
CA SER A 193 -6.70 14.64 10.34
C SER A 193 -8.04 14.85 9.65
N GLN A 194 -9.13 14.71 10.41
CA GLN A 194 -10.51 15.02 10.04
C GLN A 194 -11.07 14.17 8.90
N ILE A 195 -10.35 13.14 8.49
CA ILE A 195 -10.80 12.18 7.49
C ILE A 195 -11.39 10.96 8.19
N ASP A 196 -12.48 10.44 7.67
CA ASP A 196 -13.04 9.18 8.15
C ASP A 196 -12.06 8.05 7.78
N TRP A 197 -11.27 7.62 8.76
CA TRP A 197 -10.20 6.66 8.53
C TRP A 197 -10.71 5.29 8.05
N SER A 198 -11.97 4.96 8.31
CA SER A 198 -12.58 3.73 7.78
C SER A 198 -12.73 3.73 6.25
N LYS A 199 -12.72 4.92 5.62
CA LYS A 199 -12.75 5.08 4.17
C LYS A 199 -11.36 5.05 3.53
N VAL A 200 -10.30 5.25 4.31
CA VAL A 200 -8.91 5.23 3.85
C VAL A 200 -8.40 3.79 3.84
N ARG A 201 -8.80 3.04 2.81
CA ARG A 201 -8.60 1.58 2.70
C ARG A 201 -8.19 1.15 1.29
N PRO A 202 -7.60 -0.06 1.10
CA PRO A 202 -7.20 -0.54 -0.22
C PRO A 202 -8.33 -0.44 -1.24
N GLY A 203 -8.01 0.09 -2.42
CA GLY A 203 -8.98 0.38 -3.49
C GLY A 203 -9.37 1.83 -3.62
N ALA A 204 -9.36 2.60 -2.54
CA ALA A 204 -9.67 4.02 -2.58
C ALA A 204 -8.50 4.83 -3.16
N THR A 205 -8.84 6.04 -3.59
CA THR A 205 -7.93 7.06 -4.09
C THR A 205 -7.83 8.18 -3.08
N LEU A 206 -6.63 8.74 -2.93
CA LEU A 206 -6.33 9.82 -2.00
C LEU A 206 -5.65 10.95 -2.77
N GLU A 207 -6.17 12.15 -2.60
CA GLU A 207 -5.62 13.39 -3.16
C GLU A 207 -5.23 14.34 -2.02
N PHE A 208 -4.07 14.97 -2.12
CA PHE A 208 -3.62 16.01 -1.19
C PHE A 208 -2.55 16.88 -1.85
N GLY A 209 -2.62 18.20 -1.62
CA GLY A 209 -1.82 19.15 -2.39
C GLY A 209 -2.07 18.99 -3.90
N SER A 210 -1.01 18.77 -4.68
CA SER A 210 -1.12 18.41 -6.10
C SER A 210 -0.87 16.92 -6.40
N VAL A 211 -0.83 16.08 -5.36
CA VAL A 211 -0.53 14.65 -5.42
C VAL A 211 -1.81 13.84 -5.57
N ARG A 212 -1.78 12.79 -6.39
CA ARG A 212 -2.79 11.73 -6.38
C ARG A 212 -2.13 10.38 -6.14
N ALA A 213 -2.75 9.57 -5.29
CA ALA A 213 -2.27 8.25 -4.96
C ALA A 213 -3.42 7.25 -4.84
N GLN A 214 -3.15 5.99 -5.18
CA GLN A 214 -4.06 4.87 -4.97
C GLN A 214 -3.64 4.13 -3.70
N ILE A 215 -4.59 3.83 -2.82
CA ILE A 215 -4.34 3.01 -1.63
C ILE A 215 -4.28 1.54 -2.06
N THR A 216 -3.15 0.88 -1.78
CA THR A 216 -2.81 -0.45 -2.32
C THR A 216 -2.83 -1.55 -1.26
N GLY A 217 -2.72 -1.20 0.02
CA GLY A 217 -2.62 -2.18 1.10
C GLY A 217 -2.43 -1.55 2.46
N TYR A 218 -2.57 -2.35 3.51
CA TYR A 218 -2.26 -1.93 4.88
C TYR A 218 -0.77 -2.13 5.20
N ALA A 219 -0.24 -1.27 6.07
CA ALA A 219 1.13 -1.42 6.54
C ALA A 219 1.21 -2.38 7.73
N ILE A 220 1.66 -3.60 7.45
CA ILE A 220 1.84 -4.65 8.45
C ILE A 220 2.74 -4.16 9.61
N PRO A 221 2.29 -4.30 10.87
CA PRO A 221 3.11 -3.97 12.03
C PRO A 221 4.42 -4.75 12.06
N CYS A 222 5.51 -4.10 12.47
CA CYS A 222 6.80 -4.75 12.65
C CYS A 222 7.28 -4.64 14.11
N LYS A 223 8.15 -5.56 14.54
CA LYS A 223 8.70 -5.60 15.90
C LYS A 223 9.37 -4.28 16.33
N LYS A 224 9.91 -3.49 15.39
CA LYS A 224 10.50 -2.18 15.69
C LYS A 224 9.48 -1.17 16.22
N ASN A 225 8.19 -1.37 15.97
CA ASN A 225 7.12 -0.53 16.50
C ASN A 225 6.84 -0.80 17.98
N ALA A 226 7.32 -1.92 18.57
CA ALA A 226 7.06 -2.27 19.97
C ALA A 226 7.44 -1.15 20.94
N ARG A 227 8.54 -0.44 20.66
CA ARG A 227 9.03 0.67 21.48
C ARG A 227 8.09 1.88 21.56
N TRP A 228 7.06 1.93 20.70
CA TRP A 228 6.05 3.00 20.70
C TRP A 228 4.84 2.67 21.54
N PHE A 229 4.78 1.48 22.11
CA PHE A 229 3.72 1.03 22.99
C PHE A 229 4.33 0.67 24.35
N SER A 230 3.79 1.24 25.42
CA SER A 230 4.31 1.07 26.78
C SER A 230 4.27 -0.38 27.28
N ASP A 231 3.37 -1.19 26.72
CA ASP A 231 3.26 -2.63 26.94
C ASP A 231 4.01 -3.48 25.90
N GLY A 232 4.64 -2.83 24.91
CA GLY A 232 5.32 -3.49 23.80
C GLY A 232 4.40 -4.09 22.73
N ASP A 233 3.07 -3.95 22.85
CA ASP A 233 2.13 -4.56 21.91
C ASP A 233 1.99 -3.74 20.62
N TYR A 234 2.86 -4.05 19.66
CA TYR A 234 2.81 -3.43 18.34
C TYR A 234 1.67 -3.93 17.44
N GLN A 235 0.93 -4.98 17.83
CA GLN A 235 -0.22 -5.46 17.05
C GLN A 235 -1.40 -4.50 17.11
N ARG A 236 -1.37 -3.52 18.02
CA ARG A 236 -2.29 -2.37 18.06
C ARG A 236 -2.38 -1.59 16.74
N LEU A 237 -1.35 -1.70 15.89
CA LEU A 237 -1.33 -1.11 14.56
C LEU A 237 -1.89 -2.02 13.45
N SER A 238 -2.35 -3.23 13.79
CA SER A 238 -2.86 -4.19 12.82
C SER A 238 -4.20 -3.74 12.27
N HIS A 239 -4.37 -3.89 10.95
CA HIS A 239 -5.64 -3.62 10.29
C HIS A 239 -6.74 -4.59 10.74
N GLU A 240 -6.37 -5.77 11.27
CA GLU A 240 -7.31 -6.76 11.86
C GLU A 240 -8.09 -6.21 13.08
N LEU A 241 -7.65 -5.09 13.65
CA LEU A 241 -8.34 -4.39 14.74
C LEU A 241 -9.27 -3.27 14.23
N GLY A 242 -9.49 -3.19 12.92
CA GLY A 242 -10.31 -2.19 12.27
C GLY A 242 -9.51 -1.05 11.64
N ALA A 243 -10.15 0.12 11.54
CA ALA A 243 -9.57 1.32 10.95
C ALA A 243 -8.53 1.99 11.87
N VAL A 244 -7.43 1.30 12.14
CA VAL A 244 -6.31 1.78 12.97
C VAL A 244 -4.96 1.67 12.25
N SER A 245 -4.85 0.81 11.24
CA SER A 245 -3.60 0.64 10.51
C SER A 245 -3.24 1.85 9.67
N ARG A 246 -1.94 2.06 9.47
CA ARG A 246 -1.43 2.88 8.36
C ARG A 246 -1.76 2.20 7.03
N VAL A 247 -1.78 2.98 5.96
CA VAL A 247 -1.94 2.47 4.59
C VAL A 247 -0.72 2.79 3.74
N TYR A 248 -0.49 1.94 2.74
CA TYR A 248 0.47 2.17 1.67
C TYR A 248 -0.24 2.66 0.41
N CYS A 249 0.45 3.53 -0.34
CA CYS A 249 -0.06 4.06 -1.58
C CYS A 249 0.94 3.96 -2.73
N LEU A 250 0.40 3.67 -3.92
CA LEU A 250 1.04 3.89 -5.21
C LEU A 250 0.78 5.34 -5.65
N VAL A 251 1.84 6.10 -5.96
CA VAL A 251 1.68 7.45 -6.49
C VAL A 251 1.25 7.37 -7.96
N THR A 252 0.09 7.92 -8.29
CA THR A 252 -0.44 7.96 -9.67
C THR A 252 -0.18 9.30 -10.33
N GLN A 253 -0.08 10.38 -9.54
CA GLN A 253 0.31 11.71 -9.98
C GLN A 253 1.29 12.33 -8.96
N PRO A 254 2.57 12.54 -9.34
CA PRO A 254 3.54 13.29 -8.55
C PRO A 254 3.10 14.73 -8.31
N GLY A 255 3.66 15.36 -7.28
CA GLY A 255 3.26 16.71 -6.92
C GLY A 255 3.91 17.22 -5.65
N SER A 256 3.51 18.43 -5.25
CA SER A 256 3.92 19.05 -4.00
C SER A 256 2.81 18.93 -2.95
N VAL A 257 3.21 18.82 -1.69
CA VAL A 257 2.32 18.82 -0.53
C VAL A 257 2.87 19.73 0.56
N SER A 258 1.99 20.46 1.22
CA SER A 258 2.29 21.29 2.39
C SER A 258 1.40 20.89 3.57
N VAL A 259 1.91 21.05 4.78
CA VAL A 259 1.07 20.99 5.98
C VAL A 259 -0.01 22.06 5.84
N GLY A 260 -1.26 21.64 5.99
CA GLY A 260 -2.41 22.51 5.78
C GLY A 260 -3.24 22.16 4.54
N ASP A 261 -2.70 21.41 3.60
CA ASP A 261 -3.42 21.04 2.37
C ASP A 261 -4.64 20.18 2.68
N THR A 262 -5.71 20.41 1.93
CA THR A 262 -6.90 19.55 1.96
C THR A 262 -6.54 18.15 1.46
N ALA A 263 -7.01 17.14 2.17
CA ALA A 263 -6.93 15.74 1.75
C ALA A 263 -8.33 15.24 1.38
N ILE A 264 -8.47 14.51 0.27
CA ILE A 264 -9.75 13.96 -0.19
C ILE A 264 -9.58 12.47 -0.49
N CYS A 265 -10.37 11.63 0.16
CA CYS A 265 -10.45 10.19 -0.10
C CYS A 265 -11.74 9.85 -0.86
N ARG A 266 -11.61 9.03 -1.92
CA ARG A 266 -12.71 8.54 -2.76
C ARG A 266 -12.60 7.04 -3.01
#